data_AF-A0A2E4HEN5-F1
#
_entry.id   AF-A0A2E4HEN5-F1
#
_cell.length_a   1.000
_cell.length_b   1.000
_cell.length_c   1.000
_cell.angle_alpha   90.00
_cell.angle_beta   90.00
_cell.angle_gamma   90.00
#
_symmetry.space_group_name_H-M   'P 1'
#
loop_
_entity.id
_entity.type
_entity.pdbx_description
1 polymer ?
#
loop_
_entity_poly.entity_id
_entity_poly.type
_entity_poly.pdbx_seq_one_letter_code
_entity_poly.pdbx_strand_id
1 'polypeptide(L)'
;MEKSKQTQETIRGRKHPPQSRLREISPKKVVGEAQRIVKMATDILEEEIAAGIVAAKALEKKVIDVEKVRAQDNDHIISRFRSDAHEVIDMLMDVVSVAATQVEKASNKMVNIMPEASKPNTQAANVPVLQADQVMAAGSATEIKMQLQNDSKKQPMKVSLADADLFAPSGERILARNITVTPKTLTLEPGEKKQVKIQVKIPKNTKPGRYAGLIQDKDIENLQAMLAVEVS
;
A
#
# COMPACT_ATOMS: atom_id res chain seq x y z
N MET A 1 81.51 -17.74 45.19
CA MET A 1 80.53 -18.38 46.09
C MET A 1 79.43 -17.37 46.38
N GLU A 2 78.41 -17.35 45.53
CA GLU A 2 77.25 -16.45 45.63
C GLU A 2 76.27 -16.91 46.70
N LYS A 3 75.78 -15.96 47.51
CA LYS A 3 74.70 -16.18 48.48
C LYS A 3 73.36 -15.92 47.81
N SER A 4 72.57 -16.97 47.60
CA SER A 4 71.19 -16.92 47.12
C SER A 4 70.25 -16.42 48.22
N LYS A 5 69.54 -15.31 47.96
CA LYS A 5 68.41 -14.85 48.76
C LYS A 5 67.13 -15.50 48.22
N GLN A 6 66.51 -16.35 49.03
CA GLN A 6 65.14 -16.85 48.81
C GLN A 6 64.14 -15.79 49.28
N THR A 7 63.35 -15.27 48.35
CA THR A 7 62.16 -14.45 48.66
C THR A 7 60.98 -15.39 48.86
N GLN A 8 60.49 -15.48 50.10
CA GLN A 8 59.22 -16.12 50.43
C GLN A 8 58.07 -15.18 50.04
N GLU A 9 57.34 -15.49 48.98
CA GLU A 9 56.04 -14.87 48.72
C GLU A 9 54.98 -15.50 49.61
N THR A 10 54.43 -14.69 50.50
CA THR A 10 53.31 -15.03 51.38
C THR A 10 52.04 -15.31 50.57
N ILE A 11 51.60 -16.56 50.57
CA ILE A 11 50.26 -16.97 50.14
C ILE A 11 49.26 -16.51 51.22
N ARG A 12 48.57 -15.38 50.98
CA ARG A 12 47.37 -14.98 51.72
C ARG A 12 46.16 -15.11 50.82
N GLY A 13 45.25 -16.00 51.22
CA GLY A 13 44.00 -16.24 50.51
C GLY A 13 43.14 -14.99 50.34
N ARG A 14 42.53 -14.87 49.16
CA ARG A 14 41.28 -14.15 48.94
C ARG A 14 40.34 -15.03 48.13
N LYS A 15 39.32 -15.52 48.82
CA LYS A 15 38.08 -16.02 48.23
C LYS A 15 37.30 -14.81 47.71
N HIS A 16 37.10 -14.66 46.41
CA HIS A 16 35.89 -14.06 45.84
C HIS A 16 35.81 -14.39 44.33
N PRO A 17 34.76 -15.11 43.87
CA PRO A 17 34.48 -15.25 42.44
C PRO A 17 34.03 -13.89 41.86
N PRO A 18 34.17 -13.67 40.54
CA PRO A 18 33.76 -12.42 39.90
C PRO A 18 32.25 -12.23 40.06
N GLN A 19 31.84 -11.13 40.68
CA GLN A 19 30.43 -10.75 40.79
C GLN A 19 29.89 -10.39 39.41
N SER A 20 29.05 -11.26 38.86
CA SER A 20 28.25 -11.00 37.66
C SER A 20 27.47 -9.68 37.81
N ARG A 21 27.76 -8.71 36.93
CA ARG A 21 27.02 -7.44 36.84
C ARG A 21 25.68 -7.57 36.11
N LEU A 22 24.99 -8.70 36.25
CA LEU A 22 23.60 -8.82 35.81
C LEU A 22 22.71 -8.56 37.02
N ARG A 23 22.63 -7.27 37.39
CA ARG A 23 21.63 -6.79 38.34
C ARG A 23 20.24 -7.12 37.78
N GLU A 24 19.50 -7.84 38.61
CA GLU A 24 18.08 -8.15 38.53
C GLU A 24 17.26 -7.09 37.78
N ILE A 25 16.89 -7.40 36.53
CA ILE A 25 15.77 -6.74 35.86
C ILE A 25 14.52 -7.29 36.53
N SER A 26 14.05 -6.63 37.58
CA SER A 26 12.81 -7.03 38.26
C SER A 26 11.63 -6.86 37.28
N PRO A 27 10.86 -7.90 36.94
CA PRO A 27 9.75 -7.82 35.99
C PRO A 27 8.75 -6.71 36.32
N LYS A 28 8.56 -6.42 37.61
CA LYS A 28 7.70 -5.33 38.11
C LYS A 28 8.16 -3.94 37.66
N LYS A 29 9.47 -3.69 37.51
CA LYS A 29 9.99 -2.40 37.05
C LYS A 29 9.78 -2.21 35.54
N VAL A 30 10.01 -3.26 34.76
CA VAL A 30 9.76 -3.25 33.30
C VAL A 30 8.28 -3.07 33.00
N VAL A 31 7.40 -3.75 33.73
CA VAL A 31 5.95 -3.60 33.59
C VAL A 31 5.50 -2.18 33.98
N GLY A 32 6.06 -1.60 35.04
CA GLY A 32 5.76 -0.22 35.45
C GLY A 32 6.21 0.84 34.45
N GLU A 33 7.38 0.65 33.82
CA GLU A 33 7.87 1.55 32.76
C GLU A 33 7.03 1.41 31.48
N ALA A 34 6.67 0.19 31.08
CA ALA A 34 5.80 -0.04 29.94
C ALA A 34 4.42 0.61 30.14
N GLN A 35 3.82 0.48 31.33
CA GLN A 35 2.54 1.13 31.65
C GLN A 35 2.64 2.66 31.61
N ARG A 36 3.76 3.25 32.05
CA ARG A 36 3.99 4.70 31.93
C ARG A 36 4.14 5.15 30.49
N ILE A 37 4.88 4.41 29.66
CA ILE A 37 5.06 4.75 28.25
C ILE A 37 3.73 4.68 27.50
N VAL A 38 2.94 3.62 27.75
CA VAL A 38 1.59 3.48 27.16
C VAL A 38 0.70 4.65 27.58
N LYS A 39 0.69 5.00 28.87
CA LYS A 39 -0.10 6.13 29.37
C LYS A 39 0.33 7.46 28.74
N MET A 40 1.63 7.69 28.60
CA MET A 40 2.15 8.91 27.97
C MET A 40 1.79 8.97 26.48
N ALA A 41 1.83 7.84 25.77
CA ALA A 41 1.42 7.76 24.38
C ALA A 41 -0.09 8.02 24.20
N THR A 42 -0.94 7.55 25.11
CA THR A 42 -2.38 7.87 25.09
C THR A 42 -2.65 9.33 25.40
N ASP A 43 -1.97 9.91 26.39
CA ASP A 43 -2.16 11.32 26.76
C ASP A 43 -1.76 12.25 25.58
N ILE A 44 -0.65 11.94 24.88
CA ILE A 44 -0.22 12.67 23.67
C ILE A 44 -1.21 12.48 22.50
N LEU A 45 -1.70 11.25 22.30
CA LEU A 45 -2.65 10.96 21.22
C LEU A 45 -3.98 11.71 21.43
N GLU A 46 -4.46 11.80 22.67
CA GLU A 46 -5.68 12.56 22.99
C GLU A 46 -5.51 14.07 22.72
N GLU A 47 -4.33 14.63 23.03
CA GLU A 47 -4.01 16.03 22.76
C GLU A 47 -3.94 16.35 21.26
N GLU A 48 -3.25 15.50 20.48
CA GLU A 48 -3.13 15.65 19.02
C GLU A 48 -4.47 15.44 18.29
N ILE A 49 -5.31 14.51 18.76
CA ILE A 49 -6.67 14.33 18.22
C ILE A 49 -7.53 15.57 18.52
N ALA A 50 -7.47 16.11 19.73
CA ALA A 50 -8.23 17.32 20.08
C ALA A 50 -7.81 18.51 19.22
N ALA A 51 -6.50 18.71 19.02
CA ALA A 51 -5.96 19.76 18.15
C ALA A 51 -6.37 19.55 16.69
N GLY A 52 -6.29 18.32 16.18
CA GLY A 52 -6.71 17.95 14.83
C GLY A 52 -8.20 18.19 14.56
N ILE A 53 -9.07 17.82 15.51
CA ILE A 53 -10.53 18.04 15.41
C ILE A 53 -10.87 19.54 15.42
N VAL A 54 -10.21 20.33 16.26
CA VAL A 54 -10.43 21.79 16.32
C VAL A 54 -9.99 22.45 15.01
N ALA A 55 -8.85 22.05 14.45
CA ALA A 55 -8.37 22.54 13.16
C ALA A 55 -9.32 22.16 12.00
N ALA A 56 -9.83 20.93 11.99
CA ALA A 56 -10.80 20.47 11.00
C ALA A 56 -12.13 21.25 11.08
N LYS A 57 -12.66 21.50 12.29
CA LYS A 57 -13.87 22.32 12.51
C LYS A 57 -13.68 23.79 12.11
N ALA A 58 -12.47 24.34 12.27
CA ALA A 58 -12.16 25.69 11.83
C ALA A 58 -12.12 25.80 10.28
N LEU A 59 -11.67 24.74 9.59
CA LEU A 59 -11.73 24.65 8.13
C LEU A 59 -13.17 24.51 7.62
N GLU A 60 -14.01 23.72 8.29
CA GLU A 60 -15.43 23.55 7.94
C GLU A 60 -16.19 24.90 7.93
N LYS A 61 -15.96 25.75 8.94
CA LYS A 61 -16.60 27.07 9.03
C LYS A 61 -16.12 28.08 7.99
N LYS A 62 -14.93 27.88 7.39
CA LYS A 62 -14.31 28.86 6.48
C LYS A 62 -14.51 28.51 5.01
N VAL A 63 -14.90 27.27 4.70
CA VAL A 63 -14.92 26.74 3.32
C VAL A 63 -16.34 26.49 2.78
N ILE A 64 -17.39 26.52 3.62
CA ILE A 64 -18.74 26.20 3.12
C ILE A 64 -19.77 27.22 3.62
N ASP A 65 -20.09 28.20 2.76
CA ASP A 65 -21.30 29.01 2.87
C ASP A 65 -22.49 28.18 2.34
N VAL A 66 -22.99 27.28 3.19
CA VAL A 66 -24.01 26.25 2.89
C VAL A 66 -25.33 26.87 2.40
N GLU A 67 -25.62 28.12 2.72
CA GLU A 67 -26.91 28.75 2.39
C GLU A 67 -27.04 29.12 0.90
N LYS A 68 -25.93 29.32 0.17
CA LYS A 68 -25.96 29.53 -1.29
C LYS A 68 -25.92 28.24 -2.11
N VAL A 69 -25.41 27.16 -1.54
CA VAL A 69 -25.32 25.84 -2.20
C VAL A 69 -26.61 25.03 -2.02
N ARG A 70 -27.45 25.37 -1.03
CA ARG A 70 -28.73 24.70 -0.77
C ARG A 70 -29.86 25.08 -1.73
N ALA A 71 -29.70 26.12 -2.54
CA ALA A 71 -30.72 26.59 -3.49
C ALA A 71 -30.71 25.85 -4.84
N GLN A 72 -29.76 24.93 -5.07
CA GLN A 72 -29.78 24.02 -6.22
C GLN A 72 -29.67 22.56 -5.75
N ASP A 73 -30.76 21.82 -5.95
CA ASP A 73 -30.94 20.35 -5.90
C ASP A 73 -29.76 19.52 -5.37
N ASN A 74 -29.85 19.08 -4.10
CA ASN A 74 -28.78 18.32 -3.43
C ASN A 74 -29.20 16.98 -2.79
N ASP A 75 -30.43 16.52 -3.06
CA ASP A 75 -30.90 15.22 -2.55
C ASP A 75 -30.21 14.02 -3.25
N HIS A 76 -29.57 14.26 -4.40
CA HIS A 76 -28.91 13.23 -5.19
C HIS A 76 -27.41 13.04 -4.86
N ILE A 77 -26.79 13.97 -4.14
CA ILE A 77 -25.36 13.93 -3.80
C ILE A 77 -25.14 13.28 -2.42
N ILE A 78 -26.05 13.53 -1.47
CA ILE A 78 -25.99 12.92 -0.13
C ILE A 78 -26.23 11.40 -0.17
N SER A 79 -27.05 10.93 -1.12
CA SER A 79 -27.31 9.50 -1.33
C SER A 79 -26.10 8.78 -1.95
N ARG A 80 -25.39 9.42 -2.88
CA ARG A 80 -24.14 8.89 -3.47
C ARG A 80 -23.01 8.82 -2.45
N PHE A 81 -22.80 9.88 -1.68
CA PHE A 81 -21.73 9.91 -0.69
C PHE A 81 -21.91 8.87 0.44
N ARG A 82 -23.15 8.54 0.82
CA ARG A 82 -23.43 7.46 1.78
C ARG A 82 -23.26 6.07 1.17
N SER A 83 -23.49 5.90 -0.13
CA SER A 83 -23.26 4.64 -0.82
C SER A 83 -21.76 4.37 -0.99
N ASP A 84 -21.01 5.37 -1.44
CA ASP A 84 -19.58 5.26 -1.74
C ASP A 84 -18.73 5.03 -0.48
N ALA A 85 -19.17 5.53 0.68
CA ALA A 85 -18.50 5.30 1.95
C ALA A 85 -18.58 3.85 2.45
N HIS A 86 -19.66 3.12 2.12
CA HIS A 86 -19.75 1.69 2.43
C HIS A 86 -18.90 0.85 1.46
N GLU A 87 -18.80 1.25 0.20
CA GLU A 87 -18.01 0.56 -0.84
C GLU A 87 -16.49 0.63 -0.59
N VAL A 88 -15.98 1.76 -0.09
CA VAL A 88 -14.56 1.91 0.27
C VAL A 88 -14.20 1.09 1.52
N ILE A 89 -15.11 0.97 2.48
CA ILE A 89 -14.91 0.14 3.69
C ILE A 89 -14.88 -1.35 3.32
N ASP A 90 -15.77 -1.79 2.43
CA ASP A 90 -15.80 -3.18 1.95
C ASP A 90 -14.55 -3.53 1.12
N MET A 91 -14.07 -2.62 0.26
CA MET A 91 -12.81 -2.79 -0.48
C MET A 91 -11.59 -2.89 0.46
N LEU A 92 -11.56 -2.15 1.57
CA LEU A 92 -10.51 -2.25 2.60
C LEU A 92 -10.56 -3.58 3.35
N MET A 93 -11.75 -4.13 3.61
CA MET A 93 -11.92 -5.45 4.26
C MET A 93 -11.54 -6.61 3.33
N ASP A 94 -11.73 -6.46 2.02
CA ASP A 94 -11.28 -7.41 1.01
C ASP A 94 -9.75 -7.45 0.90
N VAL A 95 -9.07 -6.30 0.98
CA VAL A 95 -7.60 -6.23 0.97
C VAL A 95 -6.97 -6.95 2.17
N VAL A 96 -7.59 -6.86 3.36
CA VAL A 96 -7.12 -7.56 4.56
C VAL A 96 -7.39 -9.08 4.46
N SER A 97 -8.51 -9.48 3.86
CA SER A 97 -8.87 -10.90 3.67
C SER A 97 -8.01 -11.59 2.60
N VAL A 98 -7.64 -10.88 1.53
CA VAL A 98 -6.73 -11.38 0.49
C VAL A 98 -5.30 -11.51 1.02
N ALA A 99 -4.87 -10.63 1.93
CA ALA A 99 -3.57 -10.75 2.60
C ALA A 99 -3.52 -11.96 3.55
N ALA A 100 -4.62 -12.29 4.23
CA ALA A 100 -4.70 -13.45 5.13
C ALA A 100 -4.71 -14.80 4.38
N THR A 101 -5.22 -14.85 3.15
CA THR A 101 -5.39 -16.10 2.38
C THR A 101 -4.21 -16.45 1.46
N GLN A 102 -3.27 -15.52 1.25
CA GLN A 102 -2.08 -15.73 0.40
C GLN A 102 -0.88 -16.38 1.10
N VAL A 103 -0.97 -16.70 2.40
CA VAL A 103 0.09 -17.43 3.13
C VAL A 103 0.07 -18.95 2.85
N GLU A 104 -0.99 -19.51 2.25
CA GLU A 104 -1.13 -20.98 2.14
C GLU A 104 -1.04 -21.62 0.74
N LYS A 105 -1.01 -20.89 -0.39
CA LYS A 105 -1.13 -21.55 -1.71
C LYS A 105 -0.08 -21.13 -2.75
N ALA A 106 1.18 -21.46 -2.43
CA ALA A 106 2.18 -21.77 -3.45
C ALA A 106 2.09 -23.26 -3.84
N SER A 107 1.21 -23.61 -4.78
CA SER A 107 1.46 -24.72 -5.71
C SER A 107 0.37 -24.80 -6.80
N ASN A 108 0.82 -24.66 -8.04
CA ASN A 108 0.23 -25.14 -9.30
C ASN A 108 -1.30 -24.99 -9.49
N LYS A 109 -1.73 -24.11 -10.41
CA LYS A 109 -2.60 -24.52 -11.54
C LYS A 109 -2.95 -23.40 -12.53
N MET A 110 -2.85 -23.81 -13.79
CA MET A 110 -3.50 -23.33 -15.02
C MET A 110 -4.90 -22.74 -14.80
N VAL A 111 -5.22 -21.61 -15.45
CA VAL A 111 -6.57 -21.01 -15.44
C VAL A 111 -7.20 -21.17 -16.82
N ASN A 112 -8.31 -21.93 -16.88
CA ASN A 112 -9.22 -22.06 -18.00
C ASN A 112 -10.57 -21.42 -17.57
N ILE A 113 -11.08 -20.43 -18.31
CA ILE A 113 -12.33 -19.71 -17.93
C ILE A 113 -13.41 -19.98 -18.99
N MET A 114 -14.41 -20.77 -18.60
CA MET A 114 -15.75 -20.81 -19.23
C MET A 114 -16.70 -19.92 -18.41
N PRO A 115 -17.58 -19.13 -19.04
CA PRO A 115 -18.66 -18.45 -18.33
C PRO A 115 -19.98 -19.20 -18.48
N GLU A 116 -20.58 -19.65 -17.36
CA GLU A 116 -22.02 -19.90 -17.28
C GLU A 116 -22.77 -18.61 -16.90
N ALA A 117 -24.00 -18.52 -17.40
CA ALA A 117 -24.84 -17.32 -17.33
C ALA A 117 -25.72 -17.27 -16.07
N SER A 118 -26.00 -16.03 -15.65
CA SER A 118 -27.20 -15.56 -14.93
C SER A 118 -27.21 -15.61 -13.39
N LYS A 119 -26.94 -14.46 -12.77
CA LYS A 119 -27.70 -13.76 -11.70
C LYS A 119 -26.91 -12.52 -11.22
N PRO A 120 -27.54 -11.48 -10.66
CA PRO A 120 -26.84 -10.26 -10.25
C PRO A 120 -25.98 -10.60 -9.04
N ASN A 121 -24.72 -10.91 -9.31
CA ASN A 121 -23.74 -11.20 -8.29
C ASN A 121 -23.09 -9.87 -7.95
N THR A 122 -23.22 -9.44 -6.70
CA THR A 122 -22.37 -8.43 -6.08
C THR A 122 -20.95 -8.99 -6.05
N GLN A 123 -20.33 -9.06 -7.23
CA GLN A 123 -18.93 -9.42 -7.38
C GLN A 123 -18.17 -8.17 -6.98
N ALA A 124 -17.43 -8.24 -5.87
CA ALA A 124 -16.32 -7.36 -5.62
C ALA A 124 -15.61 -7.13 -6.96
N ALA A 125 -15.56 -5.87 -7.39
CA ALA A 125 -14.97 -5.51 -8.67
C ALA A 125 -13.51 -5.93 -8.64
N ASN A 126 -13.20 -7.11 -9.19
CA ASN A 126 -11.85 -7.63 -9.25
C ASN A 126 -11.05 -6.73 -10.20
N VAL A 127 -10.33 -5.76 -9.64
CA VAL A 127 -9.43 -4.91 -10.41
C VAL A 127 -8.26 -5.78 -10.91
N PRO A 128 -8.07 -5.91 -12.23
CA PRO A 128 -7.00 -6.74 -12.77
C PRO A 128 -5.63 -6.20 -12.35
N VAL A 129 -4.73 -7.10 -11.97
CA VAL A 129 -3.36 -6.75 -11.56
C VAL A 129 -2.38 -7.01 -12.70
N LEU A 130 -1.64 -5.98 -13.08
CA LEU A 130 -0.58 -5.99 -14.07
C LEU A 130 0.76 -5.94 -13.32
N GLN A 131 1.51 -7.03 -13.34
CA GLN A 131 2.78 -7.14 -12.62
C GLN A 131 3.94 -7.34 -13.61
N ALA A 132 5.10 -6.77 -13.30
CA ALA A 132 6.33 -7.10 -14.01
C ALA A 132 6.75 -8.56 -13.72
N ASP A 133 7.23 -9.27 -14.74
CA ASP A 133 7.63 -10.68 -14.64
C ASP A 133 8.92 -10.90 -13.81
N GLN A 134 9.61 -9.81 -13.45
CA GLN A 134 10.87 -9.85 -12.74
C GLN A 134 11.00 -8.70 -11.74
N VAL A 135 11.78 -8.95 -10.69
CA VAL A 135 12.23 -7.90 -9.76
C VAL A 135 13.19 -6.96 -10.49
N MET A 136 12.99 -5.66 -10.31
CA MET A 136 13.64 -4.61 -11.07
C MET A 136 14.79 -4.00 -10.28
N ALA A 137 15.93 -3.76 -10.93
CA ALA A 137 16.99 -2.93 -10.35
C ALA A 137 16.68 -1.43 -10.52
N ALA A 138 17.17 -0.58 -9.62
CA ALA A 138 17.14 0.87 -9.83
C ALA A 138 17.86 1.26 -11.14
N GLY A 139 17.27 2.15 -11.93
CA GLY A 139 17.79 2.56 -13.24
C GLY A 139 17.36 1.67 -14.42
N SER A 140 16.69 0.54 -14.17
CA SER A 140 16.24 -0.38 -15.23
C SER A 140 14.88 0.03 -15.82
N ALA A 141 14.43 -0.68 -16.86
CA ALA A 141 13.12 -0.49 -17.47
C ALA A 141 12.50 -1.84 -17.85
N THR A 142 11.16 -1.92 -17.79
CA THR A 142 10.39 -3.11 -18.18
C THR A 142 9.19 -2.74 -19.04
N GLU A 143 8.71 -3.70 -19.83
CA GLU A 143 7.50 -3.60 -20.63
C GLU A 143 6.48 -4.62 -20.11
N ILE A 144 5.29 -4.15 -19.76
CA ILE A 144 4.14 -4.97 -19.38
C ILE A 144 3.10 -4.84 -20.48
N LYS A 145 2.49 -5.95 -20.87
CA LYS A 145 1.52 -6.02 -21.96
C LYS A 145 0.13 -6.31 -21.39
N MET A 146 -0.85 -5.50 -21.74
CA MET A 146 -2.26 -5.78 -21.47
C MET A 146 -3.02 -5.93 -22.79
N GLN A 147 -4.11 -6.69 -22.75
CA GLN A 147 -5.04 -6.80 -23.87
C GLN A 147 -6.38 -6.19 -23.45
N LEU A 148 -6.85 -5.23 -24.24
CA LEU A 148 -8.17 -4.64 -24.09
C LEU A 148 -9.12 -5.23 -25.12
N GLN A 149 -10.38 -5.43 -24.72
CA GLN A 149 -11.43 -5.97 -25.56
C GLN A 149 -12.69 -5.12 -25.41
N ASN A 150 -13.36 -4.85 -26.52
CA ASN A 150 -14.69 -4.25 -26.51
C ASN A 150 -15.75 -5.35 -26.57
N ASP A 151 -16.44 -5.60 -25.47
CA ASP A 151 -17.49 -6.61 -25.38
C ASP A 151 -18.84 -6.15 -25.97
N SER A 152 -18.95 -4.87 -26.34
CA SER A 152 -20.11 -4.39 -27.08
C SER A 152 -20.18 -5.06 -28.45
N LYS A 153 -21.37 -5.52 -28.83
CA LYS A 153 -21.65 -6.07 -30.17
C LYS A 153 -22.07 -5.00 -31.18
N LYS A 154 -22.20 -3.74 -30.75
CA LYS A 154 -22.87 -2.70 -31.55
C LYS A 154 -22.17 -1.36 -31.58
N GLN A 155 -21.43 -1.00 -30.53
CA GLN A 155 -20.85 0.33 -30.40
C GLN A 155 -19.33 0.25 -30.28
N PRO A 156 -18.59 1.12 -30.99
CA PRO A 156 -17.16 1.24 -30.77
C PRO A 156 -16.88 1.82 -29.37
N MET A 157 -15.76 1.42 -28.79
CA MET A 157 -15.30 1.85 -27.48
C MET A 157 -14.03 2.69 -27.65
N LYS A 158 -14.05 3.93 -27.19
CA LYS A 158 -12.87 4.80 -27.16
C LYS A 158 -12.23 4.72 -25.80
N VAL A 159 -10.95 4.38 -25.77
CA VAL A 159 -10.14 4.24 -24.56
C VAL A 159 -9.06 5.33 -24.56
N SER A 160 -8.90 6.01 -23.43
CA SER A 160 -7.86 6.98 -23.12
C SER A 160 -7.30 6.71 -21.72
N LEU A 161 -6.24 5.90 -21.64
CA LEU A 161 -5.60 5.56 -20.38
C LEU A 161 -4.76 6.73 -19.82
N ALA A 162 -4.83 6.92 -18.51
CA ALA A 162 -4.02 7.89 -17.78
C ALA A 162 -2.73 7.23 -17.25
N ASP A 163 -1.63 8.00 -17.29
CA ASP A 163 -0.39 7.65 -16.60
C ASP A 163 -0.60 7.85 -15.10
N ALA A 164 -0.07 6.94 -14.28
CA ALA A 164 -0.28 6.94 -12.82
C ALA A 164 1.04 6.99 -12.07
N ASP A 165 1.04 7.58 -10.87
CA ASP A 165 2.16 7.41 -9.94
C ASP A 165 2.09 6.01 -9.30
N LEU A 166 3.24 5.40 -9.03
CA LEU A 166 3.31 4.18 -8.21
C LEU A 166 3.86 4.53 -6.83
N PHE A 167 3.20 4.01 -5.79
CA PHE A 167 3.52 4.27 -4.40
C PHE A 167 4.00 2.99 -3.73
N ALA A 168 5.03 3.12 -2.90
CA ALA A 168 5.43 2.09 -1.96
C ALA A 168 4.78 2.34 -0.59
N PRO A 169 4.55 1.30 0.23
CA PRO A 169 4.08 1.46 1.60
C PRO A 169 4.97 2.34 2.48
N SER A 170 6.25 2.49 2.11
CA SER A 170 7.22 3.37 2.77
C SER A 170 7.01 4.87 2.49
N GLY A 171 6.08 5.22 1.59
CA GLY A 171 5.85 6.59 1.12
C GLY A 171 6.74 7.00 -0.08
N GLU A 172 7.62 6.12 -0.53
CA GLU A 172 8.41 6.33 -1.75
C GLU A 172 7.52 6.27 -3.00
N ARG A 173 7.95 6.97 -4.07
CA ARG A 173 7.14 7.14 -5.27
C ARG A 173 7.94 7.01 -6.56
N ILE A 174 7.41 6.23 -7.50
CA ILE A 174 7.80 6.27 -8.92
C ILE A 174 6.78 7.16 -9.64
N LEU A 175 7.26 8.28 -10.16
CA LEU A 175 6.40 9.29 -10.78
C LEU A 175 5.86 8.83 -12.14
N ALA A 176 4.65 9.25 -12.48
CA ALA A 176 3.93 8.93 -13.72
C ALA A 176 4.72 9.25 -14.98
N ARG A 177 5.60 10.27 -14.94
CA ARG A 177 6.54 10.57 -16.04
C ARG A 177 7.49 9.42 -16.41
N ASN A 178 7.68 8.46 -15.50
CA ASN A 178 8.48 7.26 -15.74
C ASN A 178 7.64 6.08 -16.24
N ILE A 179 6.34 6.29 -16.45
CA ILE A 179 5.40 5.31 -16.98
C ILE A 179 4.92 5.83 -18.33
N THR A 180 4.89 4.95 -19.32
CA THR A 180 4.41 5.31 -20.66
C THR A 180 3.47 4.24 -21.16
N VAL A 181 2.23 4.62 -21.41
CA VAL A 181 1.21 3.75 -22.01
C VAL A 181 1.15 3.99 -23.51
N THR A 182 1.29 2.92 -24.31
CA THR A 182 1.29 2.96 -25.77
C THR A 182 0.37 1.89 -26.37
N PRO A 183 -0.62 2.27 -27.19
CA PRO A 183 -1.04 3.63 -27.48
C PRO A 183 -1.73 4.30 -26.29
N LYS A 184 -1.62 5.63 -26.17
CA LYS A 184 -2.27 6.40 -25.09
C LYS A 184 -3.79 6.51 -25.28
N THR A 185 -4.22 6.55 -26.54
CA THR A 185 -5.63 6.55 -26.94
C THR A 185 -5.84 5.55 -28.05
N LEU A 186 -6.92 4.77 -27.99
CA LEU A 186 -7.28 3.82 -29.03
C LEU A 186 -8.81 3.69 -29.13
N THR A 187 -9.28 3.32 -30.31
CA THR A 187 -10.68 2.94 -30.52
C THR A 187 -10.74 1.44 -30.80
N LEU A 188 -11.65 0.75 -30.15
CA LEU A 188 -11.97 -0.66 -30.33
C LEU A 188 -13.33 -0.78 -31.01
N GLU A 189 -13.37 -1.38 -32.19
CA GLU A 189 -14.63 -1.76 -32.84
C GLU A 189 -15.37 -2.84 -32.02
N PRO A 190 -16.68 -3.06 -32.27
CA PRO A 190 -17.43 -4.11 -31.60
C PRO A 190 -16.75 -5.48 -31.67
N GLY A 191 -16.49 -6.11 -30.52
CA GLY A 191 -15.78 -7.39 -30.41
C GLY A 191 -14.28 -7.34 -30.67
N GLU A 192 -13.71 -6.17 -30.98
CA GLU A 192 -12.29 -6.03 -31.28
C GLU A 192 -11.44 -6.19 -30.01
N LYS A 193 -10.24 -6.75 -30.19
CA LYS A 193 -9.20 -6.82 -29.17
C LYS A 193 -7.96 -6.08 -29.65
N LYS A 194 -7.38 -5.22 -28.81
CA LYS A 194 -6.09 -4.57 -29.08
C LYS A 194 -5.15 -4.67 -27.89
N GLN A 195 -3.86 -4.72 -28.19
CA GLN A 195 -2.82 -4.78 -27.17
C GLN A 195 -2.36 -3.36 -26.81
N VAL A 196 -2.17 -3.13 -25.51
CA VAL A 196 -1.55 -1.92 -24.97
C VAL A 196 -0.27 -2.31 -24.24
N LYS A 197 0.78 -1.54 -24.46
CA LYS A 197 2.09 -1.69 -23.83
C LYS A 197 2.25 -0.63 -22.76
N ILE A 198 2.66 -1.02 -21.57
CA ILE A 198 3.06 -0.13 -20.49
C ILE A 198 4.56 -0.28 -20.30
N GLN A 199 5.31 0.78 -20.55
CA GLN A 199 6.72 0.85 -20.18
C GLN A 199 6.87 1.49 -18.81
N VAL A 200 7.57 0.84 -17.90
CA VAL A 200 7.91 1.38 -16.58
C VAL A 200 9.42 1.53 -16.49
N LYS A 201 9.89 2.76 -16.26
CA LYS A 201 11.29 3.08 -16.01
C LYS A 201 11.49 3.29 -14.52
N ILE A 202 12.47 2.63 -13.92
CA ILE A 202 12.80 2.78 -12.51
C ILE A 202 13.90 3.82 -12.38
N PRO A 203 13.69 4.98 -11.73
CA PRO A 203 14.76 5.95 -11.49
C PRO A 203 15.97 5.33 -10.74
N LYS A 204 17.18 5.85 -10.97
CA LYS A 204 18.42 5.33 -10.36
C LYS A 204 18.46 5.41 -8.83
N ASN A 205 17.69 6.34 -8.25
CA ASN A 205 17.65 6.57 -6.79
C ASN A 205 16.40 5.96 -6.15
N THR A 206 15.69 5.07 -6.84
CA THR A 206 14.49 4.40 -6.32
C THR A 206 14.91 3.43 -5.22
N LYS A 207 14.28 3.52 -4.05
CA LYS A 207 14.55 2.59 -2.95
C LYS A 207 13.96 1.21 -3.23
N PRO A 208 14.54 0.13 -2.69
CA PRO A 208 13.95 -1.20 -2.79
C PRO A 208 12.55 -1.23 -2.15
N GLY A 209 11.67 -2.06 -2.70
CA GLY A 209 10.29 -2.21 -2.24
C GLY A 209 9.30 -2.50 -3.36
N ARG A 210 8.06 -2.77 -2.97
CA ARG A 210 6.94 -2.95 -3.89
C ARG A 210 6.24 -1.62 -4.12
N TYR A 211 6.07 -1.25 -5.38
CA TYR A 211 5.39 -0.04 -5.82
C TYR A 211 4.13 -0.43 -6.58
N ALA A 212 3.00 0.19 -6.27
CA ALA A 212 1.74 -0.05 -6.95
C ALA A 212 0.98 1.25 -7.22
N GLY A 213 0.18 1.27 -8.29
CA GLY A 213 -0.67 2.39 -8.66
C GLY A 213 -1.80 1.94 -9.58
N LEU A 214 -2.80 2.81 -9.78
CA LEU A 214 -3.98 2.49 -10.57
C LEU A 214 -3.87 3.14 -11.94
N ILE A 215 -3.88 2.32 -13.00
CA ILE A 215 -4.09 2.79 -14.37
C ILE A 215 -5.58 2.77 -14.64
N GLN A 216 -6.12 3.93 -15.00
CA GLN A 216 -7.54 4.14 -15.24
C GLN A 216 -7.76 4.83 -16.58
N ASP A 217 -8.88 4.52 -17.21
CA ASP A 217 -9.39 5.31 -18.31
C ASP A 217 -9.92 6.66 -17.81
N LYS A 218 -9.90 7.67 -18.67
CA LYS A 218 -10.40 9.01 -18.32
C LYS A 218 -11.91 9.14 -18.45
N ASP A 219 -12.51 8.39 -19.38
CA ASP A 219 -13.90 8.53 -19.80
C ASP A 219 -14.75 7.31 -19.40
N ILE A 220 -14.10 6.19 -19.02
CA ILE A 220 -14.75 4.92 -18.67
C ILE A 220 -14.39 4.54 -17.23
N GLU A 221 -15.27 4.86 -16.28
CA GLU A 221 -15.05 4.69 -14.84
C GLU A 221 -14.64 3.26 -14.44
N ASN A 222 -15.24 2.24 -15.07
CA ASN A 222 -14.99 0.85 -14.73
C ASN A 222 -13.78 0.22 -15.45
N LEU A 223 -13.09 0.97 -16.32
CA LEU A 223 -11.90 0.49 -17.01
C LEU A 223 -10.65 0.89 -16.22
N GLN A 224 -10.27 0.03 -15.28
CA GLN A 224 -9.12 0.23 -14.41
C GLN A 224 -8.31 -1.04 -14.20
N ALA A 225 -7.02 -0.89 -13.91
CA ALA A 225 -6.09 -1.98 -13.60
C ALA A 225 -5.04 -1.51 -12.60
N MET A 226 -4.67 -2.37 -11.66
CA MET A 226 -3.56 -2.10 -10.73
C MET A 226 -2.24 -2.46 -11.40
N LEU A 227 -1.32 -1.51 -11.52
CA LEU A 227 0.05 -1.72 -11.98
C LEU A 227 0.97 -1.89 -10.79
N ALA A 228 1.71 -3.00 -10.72
CA ALA A 228 2.64 -3.30 -9.64
C ALA A 228 4.05 -3.66 -10.16
N VAL A 229 5.07 -3.11 -9.52
CA VAL A 229 6.48 -3.44 -9.77
C VAL A 229 7.22 -3.64 -8.45
N GLU A 230 8.20 -4.55 -8.45
CA GLU A 230 9.05 -4.81 -7.30
C GLU A 230 10.47 -4.33 -7.62
N VAL A 231 11.09 -3.59 -6.71
CA VAL A 231 12.43 -3.02 -6.86
C VAL A 231 13.37 -3.61 -5.82
N SER A 232 14.56 -4.04 -6.24
CA SER A 232 15.65 -4.55 -5.38
C SER A 232 16.84 -3.61 -5.30
#